data_AF-A0A803Y6A7-F1
#
_entry.id   AF-A0A803Y6A7-F1
#
_cell.length_a   1.000
_cell.length_b   1.000
_cell.length_c   1.000
_cell.angle_alpha   90.00
_cell.angle_beta   90.00
_cell.angle_gamma   90.00
#
_symmetry.space_group_name_H-M   'P 1'
#
loop_
_entity.id
_entity.type
_entity.pdbx_description
1 polymer ?
#
loop_
_entity_poly.entity_id
_entity_poly.type
_entity_poly.pdbx_seq_one_letter_code
_entity_poly.pdbx_strand_id
1 'polypeptide(L)'
;MELTAAIFILVLASRHQPTEGVGHDPLLVVDDYEDGGIRLKCLSERLFSEAQLLWTDSRGENITGTPLSADTSTASVSSSIILKAGSGNSASCKIIDKQLKTSTESSVAIADAFFPSTSPWLAAFVVILLLSIFLVLAAFYKIRKKAREQIQQDIHELKHKLEEQKRRFQNENEDAEKRIENIRNELKFRKARSNAVNITLDQKCKHPNLCISNDNRRVKSSNKTETALKAMVVATEGFSDKEHYWEVEVGNQSEWELGVVSEKIRDMIMNNTENSLPVNNLVSLQYSQGKYILTGGEDVSDCKQCSVVGVLLDLENAELSFYNVEEMSPLGFVCFEFTGRQYPFFSPDSSGEWLGVRPVKPQTYDSLT
;
A
#
# COMPACT_ATOMS: atom_id res chain seq x y z
N MET A 1 7.90 41.79 -24.02
CA MET A 1 8.29 42.62 -25.17
C MET A 1 7.64 43.98 -24.97
N GLU A 2 8.36 44.88 -24.30
CA GLU A 2 7.96 46.28 -24.21
C GLU A 2 8.34 46.95 -25.53
N LEU A 3 7.34 47.49 -26.26
CA LEU A 3 7.61 48.44 -27.34
C LEU A 3 7.49 49.84 -26.72
N THR A 4 8.61 50.39 -26.28
CA THR A 4 8.77 51.83 -26.04
C THR A 4 8.90 52.52 -27.39
N ALA A 5 7.79 53.06 -27.90
CA ALA A 5 7.81 53.95 -29.05
C ALA A 5 8.34 55.33 -28.61
N ALA A 6 9.63 55.56 -28.82
CA ALA A 6 10.23 56.89 -28.67
C ALA A 6 9.73 57.79 -29.80
N ILE A 7 8.78 58.68 -29.51
CA ILE A 7 8.32 59.70 -30.46
C ILE A 7 9.26 60.91 -30.33
N PHE A 8 10.12 61.10 -31.33
CA PHE A 8 10.90 62.32 -31.49
C PHE A 8 9.95 63.49 -31.81
N ILE A 9 9.77 64.43 -30.88
CA ILE A 9 9.05 65.69 -31.13
C ILE A 9 9.98 66.63 -31.90
N LEU A 10 9.82 66.70 -33.22
CA LEU A 10 10.34 67.77 -34.05
C LEU A 10 9.46 69.01 -33.85
N VAL A 11 9.80 69.88 -32.88
CA VAL A 11 9.21 71.22 -32.80
C VAL A 11 9.85 72.06 -33.91
N LEU A 12 9.10 72.30 -34.98
CA LEU A 12 9.44 73.33 -35.97
C LEU A 12 9.22 74.70 -35.34
N ALA A 13 10.17 75.16 -34.51
CA ALA A 13 10.24 76.56 -34.13
C ALA A 13 10.63 77.36 -35.38
N SER A 14 9.68 78.12 -35.93
CA SER A 14 9.96 79.05 -37.02
C SER A 14 11.03 80.04 -36.56
N ARG A 15 12.23 79.97 -37.14
CA ARG A 15 13.30 80.93 -36.87
C ARG A 15 12.91 82.29 -37.45
N HIS A 16 12.46 83.22 -36.62
CA HIS A 16 12.62 84.63 -36.92
C HIS A 16 13.99 85.12 -36.45
N GLN A 17 14.75 85.71 -37.36
CA GLN A 17 16.05 86.33 -37.09
C GLN A 17 15.91 87.53 -36.12
N PRO A 18 16.87 87.75 -35.21
CA PRO A 18 16.83 88.87 -34.28
C PRO A 18 17.16 90.17 -35.02
N THR A 19 16.22 91.11 -35.04
CA THR A 19 16.48 92.53 -35.35
C THR A 19 16.45 93.33 -34.05
N GLU A 20 17.52 94.07 -33.79
CA GLU A 20 17.76 94.83 -32.56
C GLU A 20 16.57 95.75 -32.20
N GLY A 21 16.13 95.68 -30.94
CA GLY A 21 15.15 96.59 -30.34
C GLY A 21 13.76 96.02 -30.03
N VAL A 22 13.52 94.70 -30.15
CA VAL A 22 12.19 94.09 -29.95
C VAL A 22 12.30 92.85 -29.04
N GLY A 23 11.40 92.76 -28.04
CA GLY A 23 11.43 91.72 -26.99
C GLY A 23 11.16 90.29 -27.49
N HIS A 24 11.64 89.28 -26.74
CA HIS A 24 11.50 87.87 -27.07
C HIS A 24 10.05 87.36 -27.01
N ASP A 25 9.66 86.55 -27.99
CA ASP A 25 8.36 85.87 -28.06
C ASP A 25 8.21 84.81 -26.94
N PRO A 26 6.99 84.50 -26.46
CA PRO A 26 6.78 83.53 -25.39
C PRO A 26 7.17 82.11 -25.79
N LEU A 27 7.76 81.34 -24.87
CA LEU A 27 8.15 79.97 -25.09
C LEU A 27 6.96 79.02 -24.89
N LEU A 28 6.64 78.24 -25.92
CA LEU A 28 5.66 77.16 -25.85
C LEU A 28 6.36 75.82 -25.62
N VAL A 29 5.99 75.12 -24.56
CA VAL A 29 6.56 73.82 -24.17
C VAL A 29 5.45 72.78 -24.05
N VAL A 30 5.71 71.57 -24.56
CA VAL A 30 4.89 70.39 -24.31
C VAL A 30 5.26 69.83 -22.94
N ASP A 31 4.29 69.76 -22.03
CA ASP A 31 4.52 69.40 -20.63
C ASP A 31 4.26 67.91 -20.34
N ASP A 32 3.06 67.41 -20.66
CA ASP A 32 2.66 66.01 -20.44
C ASP A 32 1.46 65.60 -21.32
N TYR A 33 1.07 64.33 -21.27
CA TYR A 33 -0.16 63.79 -21.83
C TYR A 33 -1.22 63.57 -20.74
N GLU A 34 -2.33 64.31 -20.81
CA GLU A 34 -3.37 64.28 -19.77
C GLU A 34 -4.77 64.34 -20.41
N ASP A 35 -5.73 63.60 -19.84
CA ASP A 35 -7.13 63.52 -20.30
C ASP A 35 -7.29 63.21 -21.81
N GLY A 36 -6.40 62.39 -22.37
CA GLY A 36 -6.39 62.00 -23.78
C GLY A 36 -5.94 63.13 -24.73
N GLY A 37 -5.36 64.20 -24.20
CA GLY A 37 -4.82 65.34 -24.93
C GLY A 37 -3.35 65.62 -24.62
N ILE A 38 -2.81 66.70 -25.19
CA ILE A 38 -1.44 67.17 -24.96
C ILE A 38 -1.53 68.46 -24.13
N ARG A 39 -0.89 68.47 -22.95
CA ARG A 39 -0.79 69.65 -22.10
C ARG A 39 0.33 70.56 -22.62
N LEU A 40 -0.03 71.77 -23.03
CA LEU A 40 0.92 72.82 -23.43
C LEU A 40 1.06 73.83 -22.31
N LYS A 41 2.29 74.31 -22.10
CA LYS A 41 2.62 75.44 -21.22
C LYS A 41 3.19 76.59 -22.04
N CYS A 42 2.68 77.78 -21.82
CA CYS A 42 3.24 79.04 -22.32
C CYS A 42 4.02 79.70 -21.19
N LEU A 43 5.28 80.04 -21.46
CA LEU A 43 6.22 80.62 -20.49
C LEU A 43 6.78 81.93 -21.06
N SER A 44 6.73 83.00 -20.29
CA SER A 44 7.43 84.24 -20.63
C SER A 44 8.54 84.53 -19.63
N GLU A 45 9.76 84.70 -20.13
CA GLU A 45 10.89 85.18 -19.32
C GLU A 45 10.81 86.71 -19.08
N ARG A 46 9.97 87.42 -19.84
CA ARG A 46 9.75 88.86 -19.66
C ARG A 46 8.90 89.15 -18.41
N LEU A 47 9.37 90.13 -17.63
CA LEU A 47 8.66 90.71 -16.50
C LEU A 47 7.68 91.77 -17.00
N PHE A 48 6.41 91.64 -16.62
CA PHE A 48 5.36 92.60 -16.97
C PHE A 48 4.79 93.23 -15.70
N SER A 49 4.50 94.54 -15.76
CA SER A 49 3.82 95.24 -14.67
C SER A 49 2.32 94.95 -14.64
N GLU A 50 1.69 94.85 -15.82
CA GLU A 50 0.29 94.45 -15.97
C GLU A 50 0.08 93.78 -17.34
N ALA A 51 -0.05 92.44 -17.36
CA ALA A 51 -0.21 91.66 -18.58
C ALA A 51 -1.49 90.80 -18.55
N GLN A 52 -2.08 90.61 -19.73
CA GLN A 52 -3.15 89.64 -19.97
C GLN A 52 -2.64 88.52 -20.88
N LEU A 53 -2.83 87.27 -20.45
CA LEU A 53 -2.52 86.09 -21.25
C LEU A 53 -3.80 85.51 -21.85
N LEU A 54 -3.76 85.30 -23.17
CA LEU A 54 -4.86 84.77 -23.96
C LEU A 54 -4.38 83.56 -24.76
N TRP A 55 -5.21 82.51 -24.83
CA TRP A 55 -5.02 81.42 -25.77
C TRP A 55 -5.99 81.57 -26.92
N THR A 56 -5.47 81.54 -28.14
CA THR A 56 -6.25 81.66 -29.38
C THR A 56 -6.12 80.42 -30.25
N ASP A 57 -7.18 80.09 -30.98
CA ASP A 57 -7.18 79.00 -31.97
C ASP A 57 -6.62 79.45 -33.33
N SER A 58 -6.58 78.55 -34.32
CA SER A 58 -6.18 78.86 -35.72
C SER A 58 -6.93 80.04 -36.36
N ARG A 59 -8.10 80.40 -35.84
CA ARG A 59 -8.97 81.47 -36.34
C ARG A 59 -8.86 82.74 -35.50
N GLY A 60 -8.04 82.75 -34.45
CA GLY A 60 -7.87 83.87 -33.53
C GLY A 60 -8.93 83.96 -32.44
N GLU A 61 -9.80 82.96 -32.30
CA GLU A 61 -10.87 82.94 -31.28
C GLU A 61 -10.33 82.51 -29.92
N ASN A 62 -10.81 83.16 -28.84
CA ASN A 62 -10.33 82.91 -27.49
C ASN A 62 -10.83 81.55 -26.94
N ILE A 63 -9.91 80.64 -26.62
CA ILE A 63 -10.21 79.30 -26.13
C ILE A 63 -10.46 79.29 -24.61
N THR A 64 -9.88 80.22 -23.85
CA THR A 64 -9.96 80.25 -22.38
C THR A 64 -11.11 81.10 -21.85
N GLY A 65 -11.87 81.79 -22.72
CA GLY A 65 -13.02 82.61 -22.37
C GLY A 65 -12.68 83.96 -21.73
N THR A 66 -11.95 83.97 -20.61
CA THR A 66 -11.53 85.20 -19.90
C THR A 66 -10.01 85.34 -19.84
N PRO A 67 -9.44 86.52 -20.15
CA PRO A 67 -8.00 86.74 -20.06
C PRO A 67 -7.53 86.67 -18.61
N LEU A 68 -6.56 85.79 -18.33
CA LEU A 68 -5.93 85.71 -17.01
C LEU A 68 -5.07 86.96 -16.80
N SER A 69 -5.38 87.72 -15.74
CA SER A 69 -4.63 88.91 -15.33
C SER A 69 -3.64 88.52 -14.24
N ALA A 70 -2.36 88.84 -14.42
CA ALA A 70 -1.32 88.61 -13.42
C ALA A 70 -1.19 89.85 -12.53
N ASP A 71 -1.68 89.79 -11.29
CA ASP A 71 -1.63 90.91 -10.35
C ASP A 71 -0.38 90.87 -9.44
N THR A 72 0.43 91.92 -9.58
CA THR A 72 1.39 92.53 -8.62
C THR A 72 2.41 91.66 -7.87
N SER A 73 3.53 91.39 -8.54
CA SER A 73 4.93 91.63 -8.12
C SER A 73 5.80 90.83 -9.10
N THR A 74 6.90 91.41 -9.59
CA THR A 74 7.71 90.93 -10.73
C THR A 74 7.84 89.40 -10.81
N ALA A 75 6.99 88.76 -11.62
CA ALA A 75 6.97 87.31 -11.83
C ALA A 75 6.68 87.00 -13.30
N SER A 76 7.36 85.99 -13.83
CA SER A 76 7.16 85.42 -15.16
C SER A 76 5.72 84.94 -15.34
N VAL A 77 5.05 85.35 -16.42
CA VAL A 77 3.68 84.92 -16.73
C VAL A 77 3.72 83.51 -17.32
N SER A 78 2.93 82.58 -16.74
CA SER A 78 2.77 81.23 -17.27
C SER A 78 1.31 80.78 -17.27
N SER A 79 0.93 79.98 -18.27
CA SER A 79 -0.40 79.40 -18.39
C SER A 79 -0.33 78.05 -19.09
N SER A 80 -1.30 77.17 -18.84
CA SER A 80 -1.37 75.86 -19.49
C SER A 80 -2.75 75.58 -20.05
N ILE A 81 -2.80 74.89 -21.20
CA ILE A 81 -4.03 74.40 -21.82
C ILE A 81 -3.85 72.94 -22.24
N ILE A 82 -4.94 72.18 -22.29
CA ILE A 82 -4.96 70.82 -22.83
C ILE A 82 -5.57 70.87 -24.22
N LEU A 83 -4.79 70.54 -25.24
CA LEU A 83 -5.27 70.36 -26.60
C LEU A 83 -5.79 68.93 -26.79
N LYS A 84 -6.96 68.79 -27.41
CA LYS A 84 -7.55 67.48 -27.78
C LYS A 84 -7.60 67.35 -29.31
N ALA A 85 -7.43 66.14 -29.81
CA ALA A 85 -7.51 65.85 -31.24
C ALA A 85 -8.87 66.33 -31.80
N GLY A 86 -8.84 67.08 -32.91
CA GLY A 86 -10.04 67.57 -33.60
C GLY A 86 -10.54 68.98 -33.22
N SER A 87 -9.98 69.65 -32.19
CA SER A 87 -10.39 71.01 -31.78
C SER A 87 -9.61 72.16 -32.43
N GLY A 88 -9.19 72.00 -33.70
CA GLY A 88 -8.27 72.94 -34.34
C GLY A 88 -6.86 72.76 -33.77
N ASN A 89 -6.03 72.06 -34.52
CA ASN A 89 -4.74 71.49 -34.08
C ASN A 89 -3.62 72.53 -33.85
N SER A 90 -3.99 73.78 -33.61
CA SER A 90 -3.05 74.86 -33.34
C SER A 90 -3.51 75.68 -32.14
N ALA A 91 -2.58 75.95 -31.24
CA ALA A 91 -2.78 76.90 -30.17
C ALA A 91 -1.79 78.04 -30.32
N SER A 92 -2.26 79.24 -30.06
CA SER A 92 -1.43 80.42 -30.00
C SER A 92 -1.55 81.06 -28.63
N CYS A 93 -0.41 81.39 -28.02
CA CYS A 93 -0.33 82.10 -26.75
C CYS A 93 -0.01 83.55 -27.03
N LYS A 94 -0.98 84.43 -26.75
CA LYS A 94 -0.85 85.88 -26.94
C LYS A 94 -0.78 86.57 -25.59
N ILE A 95 0.31 87.28 -25.36
CA ILE A 95 0.53 88.09 -24.16
C ILE A 95 0.38 89.55 -24.54
N ILE A 96 -0.54 90.25 -23.88
CA ILE A 96 -0.87 91.65 -24.14
C ILE A 96 -0.37 92.48 -22.96
N ASP A 97 0.55 93.42 -23.23
CA ASP A 97 1.01 94.42 -22.27
C ASP A 97 0.06 95.62 -22.31
N LYS A 98 -0.68 95.85 -21.22
CA LYS A 98 -1.68 96.94 -21.18
C LYS A 98 -1.03 98.33 -21.13
N GLN A 99 0.17 98.43 -20.57
CA GLN A 99 0.88 99.70 -20.38
C GLN A 99 1.53 100.15 -21.69
N LEU A 100 2.26 99.24 -22.34
CA LEU A 100 2.98 99.53 -23.57
C LEU A 100 2.10 99.41 -24.82
N LYS A 101 0.86 98.90 -24.68
CA LYS A 101 -0.06 98.59 -25.81
C LYS A 101 0.60 97.72 -26.88
N THR A 102 1.49 96.81 -26.46
CA THR A 102 2.16 95.85 -27.35
C THR A 102 1.67 94.44 -27.04
N SER A 103 1.69 93.56 -28.05
CA SER A 103 1.36 92.15 -27.86
C SER A 103 2.39 91.26 -28.53
N THR A 104 2.84 90.23 -27.83
CA THR A 104 3.72 89.17 -28.35
C THR A 104 2.95 87.87 -28.44
N GLU A 105 3.17 87.10 -29.49
CA GLU A 105 2.38 85.91 -29.78
C GLU A 105 3.27 84.79 -30.31
N SER A 106 3.14 83.60 -29.73
CA SER A 106 3.78 82.38 -30.24
C SER A 106 2.70 81.34 -30.53
N SER A 107 2.83 80.66 -31.67
CA SER A 107 1.87 79.65 -32.10
C SER A 107 2.55 78.31 -32.38
N VAL A 108 1.86 77.21 -32.07
CA VAL A 108 2.30 75.85 -32.41
C VAL A 108 1.14 75.12 -33.07
N ALA A 109 1.44 74.32 -34.08
CA ALA A 109 0.51 73.38 -34.70
C ALA A 109 1.01 71.94 -34.48
N ILE A 110 0.16 71.08 -33.95
CA ILE A 110 0.48 69.68 -33.61
C ILE A 110 -0.32 68.75 -34.53
N ALA A 111 0.34 67.90 -35.31
CA ALA A 111 -0.36 66.96 -36.18
C ALA A 111 -1.16 65.92 -35.36
N ASP A 112 -2.30 65.47 -35.89
CA ASP A 112 -3.17 64.48 -35.23
C ASP A 112 -2.45 63.18 -34.83
N ALA A 113 -1.38 62.84 -35.54
CA ALA A 113 -0.56 61.65 -35.30
C ALA A 113 0.17 61.66 -33.93
N PHE A 114 0.33 62.83 -33.30
CA PHE A 114 1.02 62.96 -32.01
C PHE A 114 0.08 62.83 -30.80
N PHE A 115 -1.23 62.70 -31.01
CA PHE A 115 -2.17 62.43 -29.93
C PHE A 115 -2.24 60.93 -29.60
N PRO A 116 -2.27 60.54 -28.31
CA PRO A 116 -2.34 59.15 -27.91
C PRO A 116 -3.68 58.54 -28.34
N SER A 117 -3.67 57.64 -29.32
CA SER A 117 -4.86 56.92 -29.77
C SER A 117 -4.87 55.50 -29.20
N THR A 118 -5.77 55.23 -28.26
CA THR A 118 -6.12 53.85 -27.89
C THR A 118 -7.27 53.42 -28.77
N SER A 119 -7.01 52.44 -29.63
CA SER A 119 -8.01 52.03 -30.60
C SER A 119 -8.94 50.98 -29.96
N PRO A 120 -10.26 51.24 -29.82
CA PRO A 120 -11.16 50.39 -29.05
C PRO A 120 -11.22 48.93 -29.52
N TRP A 121 -11.01 48.69 -30.82
CA TRP A 121 -10.93 47.34 -31.39
C TRP A 121 -9.78 46.51 -30.78
N LEU A 122 -8.59 47.07 -30.57
CA LEU A 122 -7.44 46.34 -29.99
C LEU A 122 -7.74 45.86 -28.57
N ALA A 123 -8.38 46.70 -27.75
CA ALA A 123 -8.82 46.31 -26.41
C ALA A 123 -9.82 45.13 -26.48
N ALA A 124 -10.79 45.20 -27.40
CA ALA A 124 -11.74 44.11 -27.61
C ALA A 124 -11.06 42.81 -28.07
N PHE A 125 -10.08 42.88 -28.98
CA PHE A 125 -9.33 41.70 -29.44
C PHE A 125 -8.55 41.03 -28.30
N VAL A 126 -7.91 41.81 -27.44
CA VAL A 126 -7.18 41.27 -26.28
C VAL A 126 -8.14 40.57 -25.32
N VAL A 127 -9.30 41.17 -25.03
CA VAL A 127 -10.32 40.54 -24.17
C VAL A 127 -10.82 39.23 -24.78
N ILE A 128 -11.14 39.23 -26.07
CA ILE A 128 -11.59 38.01 -26.79
C ILE A 128 -10.51 36.93 -26.76
N LEU A 129 -9.25 37.30 -26.98
CA LEU A 129 -8.12 36.37 -26.94
C LEU A 129 -7.99 35.73 -25.55
N LEU A 130 -8.05 36.52 -24.48
CA LEU A 130 -8.00 36.00 -23.10
C LEU A 130 -9.16 35.06 -22.79
N LEU A 131 -10.37 35.41 -23.22
CA LEU A 131 -11.55 34.54 -23.08
C LEU A 131 -11.37 33.23 -23.83
N SER A 132 -10.85 33.26 -25.06
CA SER A 132 -10.59 32.06 -25.86
C SER A 132 -9.57 31.13 -25.19
N ILE A 133 -8.49 31.69 -24.64
CA ILE A 133 -7.46 30.93 -23.91
C ILE A 133 -8.06 30.27 -22.67
N PHE A 134 -8.87 31.01 -21.90
CA PHE A 134 -9.53 30.48 -20.71
C PHE A 134 -10.44 29.29 -21.03
N LEU A 135 -11.23 29.38 -22.12
CA LEU A 135 -12.10 28.28 -22.55
C LEU A 135 -11.29 27.04 -22.97
N VAL A 136 -10.18 27.21 -23.67
CA VAL A 136 -9.28 26.10 -24.05
C VAL A 136 -8.68 25.42 -22.82
N LEU A 137 -8.20 26.20 -21.84
CA LEU A 137 -7.66 25.66 -20.58
C LEU A 137 -8.73 24.92 -19.78
N ALA A 138 -9.95 25.46 -19.70
CA ALA A 138 -11.06 24.81 -19.02
C ALA A 138 -11.48 23.49 -19.69
N ALA A 139 -11.53 23.46 -21.02
CA ALA A 139 -11.81 22.25 -21.79
C ALA A 139 -10.71 21.19 -21.56
N PHE A 140 -9.44 21.59 -21.63
CA PHE A 140 -8.30 20.72 -21.39
C PHE A 140 -8.28 20.17 -19.95
N TYR A 141 -8.60 21.01 -18.96
CA TYR A 141 -8.74 20.60 -17.57
C TYR A 141 -9.86 19.55 -17.42
N LYS A 142 -11.03 19.77 -18.03
CA LYS A 142 -12.13 18.79 -18.02
C LYS A 142 -11.75 17.45 -18.65
N ILE A 143 -11.10 17.47 -19.82
CA ILE A 143 -10.65 16.25 -20.50
C ILE A 143 -9.65 15.49 -19.62
N ARG A 144 -8.65 16.19 -19.06
CA ARG A 144 -7.66 15.57 -18.18
C ARG A 144 -8.29 15.02 -16.90
N LYS A 145 -9.24 15.74 -16.30
CA LYS A 145 -9.96 15.27 -15.10
C LYS A 145 -10.72 13.98 -15.38
N LYS A 146 -11.49 13.94 -16.47
CA LYS A 146 -12.24 12.74 -16.88
C LYS A 146 -11.32 11.56 -17.18
N ALA A 147 -10.21 11.79 -17.87
CA ALA A 147 -9.22 10.74 -18.15
C ALA A 147 -8.58 10.18 -16.87
N ARG A 148 -8.28 11.03 -15.88
CA ARG A 148 -7.76 10.59 -14.58
C ARG A 148 -8.78 9.74 -13.82
N GLU A 149 -10.05 10.14 -13.80
CA GLU A 149 -11.11 9.39 -13.14
C GLU A 149 -11.27 7.98 -13.75
N GLN A 150 -11.25 7.86 -15.08
CA GLN A 150 -11.30 6.57 -15.77
C GLN A 150 -10.09 5.69 -15.40
N ILE A 151 -8.87 6.23 -15.45
CA ILE A 151 -7.66 5.49 -15.11
C ILE A 151 -7.71 4.99 -13.65
N GLN A 152 -8.23 5.82 -12.72
CA GLN A 152 -8.38 5.41 -11.32
C GLN A 152 -9.38 4.27 -11.17
N GLN A 153 -10.48 4.28 -11.93
CA GLN A 153 -11.45 3.18 -11.95
C GLN A 153 -10.83 1.89 -12.51
N ASP A 154 -10.13 1.97 -13.64
CA ASP A 154 -9.48 0.80 -14.26
C ASP A 154 -8.39 0.22 -13.33
N ILE A 155 -7.61 1.07 -12.65
CA ILE A 155 -6.64 0.65 -11.64
C ILE A 155 -7.34 -0.07 -10.48
N HIS A 156 -8.45 0.48 -9.99
CA HIS A 156 -9.20 -0.15 -8.91
C HIS A 156 -9.77 -1.51 -9.32
N GLU A 157 -10.33 -1.61 -10.53
CA GLU A 157 -10.85 -2.86 -11.09
C GLU A 157 -9.75 -3.91 -11.29
N LEU A 158 -8.61 -3.52 -11.86
CA LEU A 158 -7.46 -4.39 -12.05
C LEU A 158 -6.87 -4.86 -10.72
N LYS A 159 -6.79 -3.97 -9.71
CA LYS A 159 -6.36 -4.34 -8.36
C LYS A 159 -7.29 -5.38 -7.75
N HIS A 160 -8.61 -5.16 -7.82
CA HIS A 160 -9.59 -6.12 -7.31
C HIS A 160 -9.47 -7.48 -8.01
N LYS A 161 -9.38 -7.50 -9.35
CA LYS A 161 -9.18 -8.73 -10.13
C LYS A 161 -7.89 -9.45 -9.75
N LEU A 162 -6.80 -8.70 -9.54
CA LEU A 162 -5.51 -9.25 -9.11
C LEU A 162 -5.61 -9.88 -7.72
N GLU A 163 -6.26 -9.21 -6.76
CA GLU A 163 -6.46 -9.74 -5.40
C GLU A 163 -7.34 -10.99 -5.39
N GLU A 164 -8.38 -11.02 -6.24
CA GLU A 164 -9.24 -12.19 -6.40
C GLU A 164 -8.47 -13.38 -6.98
N GLN A 165 -7.68 -13.16 -8.03
CA GLN A 165 -6.82 -14.20 -8.62
C GLN A 165 -5.76 -14.68 -7.63
N LYS A 166 -5.14 -13.76 -6.88
CA LYS A 166 -4.16 -14.11 -5.84
C LYS A 166 -4.77 -15.00 -4.77
N ARG A 167 -5.98 -14.68 -4.30
CA ARG A 167 -6.69 -15.48 -3.30
C ARG A 167 -7.07 -16.86 -3.84
N ARG A 168 -7.53 -16.96 -5.09
CA ARG A 168 -7.80 -18.24 -5.76
C ARG A 168 -6.55 -19.12 -5.78
N PHE A 169 -5.45 -18.57 -6.28
CA PHE A 169 -4.18 -19.29 -6.35
C PHE A 169 -3.67 -19.73 -4.97
N GLN A 170 -3.79 -18.88 -3.95
CA GLN A 170 -3.43 -19.23 -2.59
C GLN A 170 -4.26 -20.40 -2.04
N ASN A 171 -5.57 -20.39 -2.24
CA ASN A 171 -6.44 -21.48 -1.79
C ASN A 171 -6.15 -22.79 -2.53
N GLU A 172 -5.90 -22.72 -3.85
CA GLU A 172 -5.51 -23.90 -4.65
C GLU A 172 -4.16 -24.46 -4.20
N ASN A 173 -3.19 -23.61 -3.88
CA ASN A 173 -1.90 -24.03 -3.37
C ASN A 173 -2.03 -24.69 -1.98
N GLU A 174 -2.81 -24.13 -1.07
CA GLU A 174 -3.07 -24.72 0.25
C GLU A 174 -3.77 -26.08 0.14
N ASP A 175 -4.75 -26.21 -0.76
CA ASP A 175 -5.42 -27.50 -1.03
C ASP A 175 -4.46 -28.53 -1.64
N ALA A 176 -3.61 -28.12 -2.58
CA ALA A 176 -2.59 -28.98 -3.16
C ALA A 176 -1.57 -29.47 -2.12
N GLU A 177 -1.10 -28.58 -1.23
CA GLU A 177 -0.20 -28.94 -0.13
C GLU A 177 -0.83 -29.96 0.83
N LYS A 178 -2.10 -29.77 1.21
CA LYS A 178 -2.85 -30.73 2.03
C LYS A 178 -2.97 -32.10 1.34
N ARG A 179 -3.26 -32.13 0.04
CA ARG A 179 -3.33 -33.37 -0.74
C ARG A 179 -1.98 -34.09 -0.80
N ILE A 180 -0.90 -33.36 -1.04
CA ILE A 180 0.47 -33.91 -1.07
C ILE A 180 0.81 -34.53 0.29
N GLU A 181 0.51 -33.83 1.39
CA GLU A 181 0.79 -34.34 2.73
C GLU A 181 -0.05 -35.58 3.06
N ASN A 182 -1.33 -35.61 2.67
CA ASN A 182 -2.16 -36.81 2.83
C ASN A 182 -1.61 -38.02 2.07
N ILE A 183 -1.20 -37.82 0.81
CA ILE A 183 -0.58 -38.89 -0.01
C ILE A 183 0.74 -39.35 0.63
N ARG A 184 1.56 -38.42 1.14
CA ARG A 184 2.82 -38.76 1.82
C ARG A 184 2.56 -39.61 3.07
N ASN A 185 1.58 -39.23 3.89
CA ASN A 185 1.22 -39.96 5.10
C ASN A 185 0.69 -41.36 4.79
N GLU A 186 -0.18 -41.48 3.79
CA GLU A 186 -0.67 -42.77 3.31
C GLU A 186 0.47 -43.65 2.78
N LEU A 187 1.43 -43.10 2.03
CA LEU A 187 2.60 -43.84 1.56
C LEU A 187 3.48 -44.34 2.71
N LYS A 188 3.72 -43.49 3.72
CA LYS A 188 4.46 -43.90 4.94
C LYS A 188 3.74 -45.04 5.65
N PHE A 189 2.43 -44.92 5.84
CA PHE A 189 1.60 -45.97 6.44
C PHE A 189 1.66 -47.28 5.64
N ARG A 190 1.51 -47.22 4.31
CA ARG A 190 1.58 -48.42 3.44
C ARG A 190 2.96 -49.07 3.48
N LYS A 191 4.04 -48.28 3.52
CA LYS A 191 5.40 -48.80 3.70
C LYS A 191 5.53 -49.51 5.05
N ALA A 192 5.12 -48.87 6.14
CA ALA A 192 5.12 -49.46 7.48
C ALA A 192 4.36 -50.80 7.47
N ARG A 193 3.14 -50.81 6.93
CA ARG A 193 2.28 -51.99 6.84
C ARG A 193 2.85 -53.13 5.98
N SER A 194 3.76 -52.84 5.04
CA SER A 194 4.43 -53.89 4.25
C SER A 194 5.36 -54.76 5.09
N ASN A 195 5.81 -54.26 6.25
CA ASN A 195 6.62 -55.00 7.23
C ASN A 195 5.77 -55.74 8.28
N ALA A 196 4.52 -56.07 7.93
CA ALA A 196 3.59 -56.72 8.83
C ALA A 196 4.11 -58.07 9.35
N VAL A 197 4.07 -58.23 10.67
CA VAL A 197 4.42 -59.46 11.37
C VAL A 197 3.24 -59.99 12.18
N ASN A 198 3.22 -61.30 12.38
CA ASN A 198 2.25 -61.92 13.27
C ASN A 198 2.83 -61.98 14.68
N ILE A 199 2.09 -61.43 15.66
CA ILE A 199 2.48 -61.46 17.07
C ILE A 199 1.40 -62.12 17.92
N THR A 200 1.83 -62.73 19.02
CA THR A 200 0.99 -63.45 19.98
C THR A 200 1.38 -63.07 21.40
N LEU A 201 0.41 -63.10 22.32
CA LEU A 201 0.58 -62.72 23.71
C LEU A 201 1.17 -63.89 24.51
N ASP A 202 2.22 -63.61 25.30
CA ASP A 202 2.89 -64.63 26.10
C ASP A 202 2.16 -64.82 27.45
N GLN A 203 1.57 -66.00 27.65
CA GLN A 203 0.88 -66.35 28.88
C GLN A 203 1.77 -66.30 30.12
N LYS A 204 3.10 -66.47 29.96
CA LYS A 204 4.07 -66.40 31.07
C LYS A 204 4.45 -64.97 31.42
N CYS A 205 4.37 -64.04 30.47
CA CYS A 205 4.75 -62.64 30.64
C CYS A 205 3.50 -61.74 30.76
N LYS A 206 2.58 -62.11 31.65
CA LYS A 206 1.28 -61.45 31.82
C LYS A 206 1.02 -61.13 33.28
N HIS A 207 0.55 -59.92 33.56
CA HIS A 207 0.08 -59.54 34.89
C HIS A 207 -1.08 -60.45 35.38
N PRO A 208 -1.13 -60.84 36.67
CA PRO A 208 -2.14 -61.75 37.21
C PRO A 208 -3.60 -61.31 37.02
N ASN A 209 -3.85 -59.99 36.95
CA ASN A 209 -5.19 -59.42 36.75
C ASN A 209 -5.63 -59.33 35.28
N LEU A 210 -4.89 -59.94 34.35
CA LEU A 210 -5.24 -59.96 32.94
C LEU A 210 -5.69 -61.35 32.49
N CYS A 211 -6.60 -61.39 31.53
CA CYS A 211 -7.05 -62.60 30.84
C CYS A 211 -6.60 -62.53 29.37
N ILE A 212 -5.99 -63.59 28.86
CA ILE A 212 -5.66 -63.74 27.44
C ILE A 212 -6.70 -64.66 26.80
N SER A 213 -7.10 -64.37 25.57
CA SER A 213 -8.00 -65.21 24.77
C SER A 213 -7.35 -66.53 24.34
N ASN A 214 -8.16 -67.54 23.98
CA ASN A 214 -7.65 -68.87 23.62
C ASN A 214 -6.70 -68.88 22.39
N ASP A 215 -6.83 -67.88 21.51
CA ASP A 215 -5.98 -67.70 20.33
C ASP A 215 -4.70 -66.90 20.62
N ASN A 216 -4.46 -66.53 21.89
CA ASN A 216 -3.34 -65.71 22.35
C ASN A 216 -3.20 -64.36 21.61
N ARG A 217 -4.31 -63.77 21.15
CA ARG A 217 -4.29 -62.49 20.41
C ARG A 217 -4.95 -61.34 21.14
N ARG A 218 -5.77 -61.62 22.14
CA ARG A 218 -6.54 -60.58 22.84
C ARG A 218 -6.27 -60.64 24.34
N VAL A 219 -6.27 -59.47 24.97
CA VAL A 219 -6.11 -59.29 26.41
C VAL A 219 -7.22 -58.39 26.94
N LYS A 220 -7.65 -58.66 28.17
CA LYS A 220 -8.57 -57.79 28.93
C LYS A 220 -8.31 -57.87 30.42
N SER A 221 -8.82 -56.91 31.18
CA SER A 221 -8.83 -56.97 32.65
C SER A 221 -9.75 -58.08 33.17
N SER A 222 -9.36 -58.72 34.27
CA SER A 222 -10.08 -59.82 34.92
C SER A 222 -11.05 -59.38 36.03
N ASN A 223 -11.37 -58.08 36.14
CA ASN A 223 -12.30 -57.49 37.13
C ASN A 223 -11.93 -57.67 38.61
N LYS A 224 -10.66 -57.90 38.96
CA LYS A 224 -10.22 -57.91 40.37
C LYS A 224 -9.70 -56.53 40.77
N THR A 225 -10.27 -56.01 41.85
CA THR A 225 -10.08 -54.67 42.42
C THR A 225 -8.62 -54.27 42.65
N GLU A 226 -8.36 -53.00 42.35
CA GLU A 226 -7.36 -52.08 42.92
C GLU A 226 -5.97 -52.65 43.22
N THR A 227 -5.11 -52.60 42.21
CA THR A 227 -3.68 -52.38 42.45
C THR A 227 -3.23 -51.22 41.57
N ALA A 228 -2.52 -50.27 42.17
CA ALA A 228 -2.04 -49.03 41.54
C ALA A 228 -0.94 -49.26 40.48
N LEU A 229 -0.56 -50.51 40.22
CA LEU A 229 0.44 -50.88 39.23
C LEU A 229 -0.23 -51.15 37.89
N LYS A 230 0.35 -50.59 36.84
CA LYS A 230 -0.09 -50.75 35.45
C LYS A 230 -0.02 -52.21 35.02
N ALA A 231 -1.17 -52.83 34.76
CA ALA A 231 -1.27 -54.23 34.37
C ALA A 231 -0.96 -54.40 32.88
N MET A 232 0.16 -55.05 32.55
CA MET A 232 0.57 -55.30 31.16
C MET A 232 0.79 -56.78 30.84
N VAL A 233 0.75 -57.08 29.54
CA VAL A 233 1.17 -58.34 28.94
C VAL A 233 2.22 -58.06 27.85
N VAL A 234 3.21 -58.93 27.75
CA VAL A 234 4.27 -58.85 26.72
C VAL A 234 4.05 -59.92 25.66
N ALA A 235 4.38 -59.61 24.40
CA ALA A 235 4.33 -60.56 23.30
C ALA A 235 5.39 -61.67 23.43
N THR A 236 5.13 -62.80 22.75
CA THR A 236 6.04 -63.93 22.65
C THR A 236 7.20 -63.58 21.71
N GLU A 237 6.89 -62.91 20.61
CA GLU A 237 7.85 -62.46 19.60
C GLU A 237 8.56 -61.19 20.08
N GLY A 238 9.88 -61.18 19.91
CA GLY A 238 10.71 -60.01 20.12
C GLY A 238 11.66 -59.81 18.96
N PHE A 239 12.03 -58.56 18.70
CA PHE A 239 12.71 -58.13 17.49
C PHE A 239 14.06 -57.51 17.83
N SER A 240 15.05 -57.68 16.96
CA SER A 240 16.43 -57.21 17.18
C SER A 240 17.07 -56.55 15.97
N ASP A 241 16.39 -56.55 14.82
CA ASP A 241 16.82 -55.94 13.57
C ASP A 241 15.59 -55.53 12.73
N LYS A 242 15.78 -54.64 11.74
CA LYS A 242 14.77 -54.25 10.73
C LYS A 242 13.54 -53.51 11.28
N GLU A 243 12.65 -53.20 10.34
CA GLU A 243 11.31 -52.66 10.57
C GLU A 243 10.31 -53.80 10.82
N HIS A 244 9.45 -53.67 11.84
CA HIS A 244 8.38 -54.62 12.15
C HIS A 244 7.07 -53.91 12.45
N TYR A 245 5.98 -54.38 11.85
CA TYR A 245 4.68 -53.72 11.98
C TYR A 245 3.58 -54.65 12.48
N TRP A 246 2.71 -54.15 13.36
CA TRP A 246 1.51 -54.86 13.82
C TRP A 246 0.33 -53.89 14.03
N GLU A 247 -0.89 -54.44 14.04
CA GLU A 247 -2.12 -53.66 14.22
C GLU A 247 -2.89 -54.15 15.46
N VAL A 248 -3.38 -53.20 16.25
CA VAL A 248 -4.08 -53.43 17.52
C VAL A 248 -5.48 -52.85 17.46
N GLU A 249 -6.49 -53.69 17.63
CA GLU A 249 -7.89 -53.32 17.83
C GLU A 249 -8.05 -52.78 19.25
N VAL A 250 -8.18 -51.45 19.36
CA VAL A 250 -8.41 -50.71 20.61
C VAL A 250 -9.89 -50.39 20.83
N GLY A 251 -10.69 -50.40 19.77
CA GLY A 251 -12.13 -50.13 19.82
C GLY A 251 -12.44 -48.74 20.41
N ASN A 252 -13.49 -48.68 21.24
CA ASN A 252 -13.93 -47.46 21.91
C ASN A 252 -13.45 -47.41 23.39
N GLN A 253 -12.38 -48.12 23.73
CA GLN A 253 -11.83 -48.12 25.09
C GLN A 253 -11.41 -46.70 25.48
N SER A 254 -11.71 -46.32 26.73
CA SER A 254 -11.43 -44.97 27.23
C SER A 254 -9.97 -44.79 27.63
N GLU A 255 -9.30 -45.89 27.96
CA GLU A 255 -7.88 -45.92 28.29
C GLU A 255 -7.20 -47.16 27.71
N TRP A 256 -5.94 -47.05 27.33
CA TRP A 256 -5.08 -48.18 27.00
C TRP A 256 -3.66 -47.68 26.80
N GLU A 257 -2.69 -48.59 26.83
CA GLU A 257 -1.32 -48.27 26.44
C GLU A 257 -0.69 -49.44 25.69
N LEU A 258 0.04 -49.10 24.64
CA LEU A 258 0.72 -50.06 23.78
C LEU A 258 2.06 -49.49 23.32
N GLY A 259 3.04 -50.37 23.21
CA GLY A 259 4.40 -49.96 22.86
C GLY A 259 5.36 -51.13 22.89
N VAL A 260 6.63 -50.84 23.19
CA VAL A 260 7.68 -51.86 23.34
C VAL A 260 8.44 -51.73 24.65
N VAL A 261 8.91 -52.87 25.15
CA VAL A 261 9.79 -52.98 26.31
C VAL A 261 11.09 -53.67 25.94
N SER A 262 12.15 -53.41 26.71
CA SER A 262 13.43 -54.14 26.55
C SER A 262 13.34 -55.56 27.11
N GLU A 263 14.24 -56.44 26.66
CA GLU A 263 14.41 -57.80 27.18
C GLU A 263 14.53 -57.85 28.71
N LYS A 264 15.25 -56.88 29.30
CA LYS A 264 15.39 -56.75 30.75
C LYS A 264 14.04 -56.62 31.47
N ILE A 265 13.12 -55.84 30.91
CA ILE A 265 11.78 -55.66 31.48
C ILE A 265 10.94 -56.93 31.30
N ARG A 266 11.03 -57.56 30.13
CA ARG A 266 10.35 -58.84 29.88
C ARG A 266 10.77 -59.90 30.90
N ASP A 267 12.06 -60.03 31.18
CA ASP A 267 12.59 -61.00 32.15
C ASP A 267 12.16 -60.68 33.58
N MET A 268 12.06 -59.39 33.95
CA MET A 268 11.52 -58.97 35.25
C MET A 268 10.06 -59.36 35.42
N ILE A 269 9.23 -59.16 34.38
CA ILE A 269 7.81 -59.55 34.38
C ILE A 269 7.68 -61.07 34.47
N MET A 270 8.47 -61.80 33.69
CA MET A 270 8.44 -63.27 33.67
C MET A 270 8.82 -63.89 35.02
N ASN A 271 9.77 -63.29 35.74
CA ASN A 271 10.26 -63.78 37.03
C ASN A 271 9.52 -63.19 38.24
N ASN A 272 8.52 -62.33 38.01
CA ASN A 272 7.74 -61.65 39.05
C ASN A 272 8.62 -60.88 40.06
N THR A 273 9.65 -60.20 39.56
CA THR A 273 10.66 -59.51 40.37
C THR A 273 10.32 -58.01 40.57
N GLU A 274 9.03 -57.67 40.56
CA GLU A 274 8.50 -56.29 40.59
C GLU A 274 8.92 -55.51 41.85
N ASN A 275 10.04 -54.78 41.78
CA ASN A 275 10.41 -53.77 42.78
C ASN A 275 10.31 -52.33 42.24
N SER A 276 10.42 -52.12 40.92
CA SER A 276 10.06 -50.89 40.18
C SER A 276 10.42 -51.06 38.69
N LEU A 277 9.58 -50.56 37.77
CA LEU A 277 9.90 -50.49 36.35
C LEU A 277 10.84 -49.30 36.09
N PRO A 278 12.11 -49.51 35.67
CA PRO A 278 12.97 -48.39 35.31
C PRO A 278 12.40 -47.68 34.07
N VAL A 279 12.12 -46.38 34.22
CA VAL A 279 11.46 -45.51 33.22
C VAL A 279 12.11 -45.56 31.84
N ASN A 280 13.42 -45.83 31.75
CA ASN A 280 14.19 -45.77 30.50
C ASN A 280 14.15 -47.05 29.63
N ASN A 281 13.26 -48.01 29.91
CA ASN A 281 13.21 -49.30 29.18
C ASN A 281 11.84 -49.63 28.58
N LEU A 282 10.98 -48.62 28.48
CA LEU A 282 9.64 -48.72 27.90
C LEU A 282 9.39 -47.45 27.10
N VAL A 283 8.89 -47.61 25.88
CA VAL A 283 8.34 -46.51 25.08
C VAL A 283 7.00 -46.92 24.50
N SER A 284 6.07 -45.97 24.42
CA SER A 284 4.67 -46.28 24.19
C SER A 284 3.85 -45.10 23.71
N LEU A 285 2.65 -45.43 23.25
CA LEU A 285 1.51 -44.55 23.08
C LEU A 285 0.43 -44.95 24.08
N GLN A 286 0.03 -44.01 24.92
CA GLN A 286 -1.11 -44.11 25.80
C GLN A 286 -2.30 -43.35 25.22
N TYR A 287 -3.49 -43.91 25.34
CA TYR A 287 -4.73 -43.16 25.20
C TYR A 287 -5.37 -43.01 26.57
N SER A 288 -5.69 -41.79 26.98
CA SER A 288 -6.42 -41.52 28.22
C SER A 288 -7.13 -40.17 28.10
N GLN A 289 -8.36 -40.10 28.63
CA GLN A 289 -9.18 -38.87 28.66
C GLN A 289 -9.36 -38.20 27.29
N GLY A 290 -9.46 -39.00 26.21
CA GLY A 290 -9.65 -38.47 24.86
C GLY A 290 -8.38 -37.99 24.17
N LYS A 291 -7.21 -38.22 24.76
CA LYS A 291 -5.91 -37.78 24.25
C LYS A 291 -4.94 -38.92 24.04
N TYR A 292 -4.07 -38.75 23.06
CA TYR A 292 -2.92 -39.61 22.79
C TYR A 292 -1.67 -39.01 23.44
N ILE A 293 -0.93 -39.79 24.22
CA ILE A 293 0.22 -39.35 25.00
C ILE A 293 1.40 -40.28 24.71
N LEU A 294 2.50 -39.72 24.21
CA LEU A 294 3.74 -40.45 23.95
C LEU A 294 4.65 -40.47 25.18
N THR A 295 5.41 -41.55 25.35
CA THR A 295 6.47 -41.61 26.38
C THR A 295 7.48 -40.47 26.15
N GLY A 296 7.81 -39.72 27.20
CA GLY A 296 8.70 -38.55 27.07
C GLY A 296 7.98 -37.21 26.87
N GLY A 297 6.65 -37.24 26.71
CA GLY A 297 5.79 -36.09 26.97
C GLY A 297 5.72 -35.05 25.87
N GLU A 298 5.09 -35.42 24.75
CA GLU A 298 4.29 -34.46 23.98
C GLU A 298 2.87 -35.02 23.83
N ASP A 299 1.87 -34.22 24.18
CA ASP A 299 0.47 -34.49 23.84
C ASP A 299 0.40 -34.56 22.32
N VAL A 300 0.00 -35.71 21.78
CA VAL A 300 -0.33 -35.81 20.37
C VAL A 300 -1.63 -35.01 20.18
N SER A 301 -1.58 -34.09 19.21
CA SER A 301 -2.65 -33.27 18.62
C SER A 301 -4.06 -33.88 18.65
N ASP A 302 -5.11 -33.02 18.61
CA ASP A 302 -6.56 -33.33 18.51
C ASP A 302 -6.92 -34.32 17.37
N CYS A 303 -6.49 -35.57 17.50
CA CYS A 303 -6.77 -36.63 16.56
C CYS A 303 -8.04 -37.34 17.00
N LYS A 304 -8.94 -37.57 16.04
CA LYS A 304 -10.11 -38.42 16.28
C LYS A 304 -9.66 -39.79 16.78
N GLN A 305 -10.33 -40.29 17.82
CA GLN A 305 -10.11 -41.64 18.33
C GLN A 305 -10.22 -42.66 17.19
N CYS A 306 -9.15 -43.44 16.98
CA CYS A 306 -9.15 -44.59 16.08
C CYS A 306 -9.57 -45.86 16.82
N SER A 307 -10.21 -46.78 16.10
CA SER A 307 -10.55 -48.10 16.61
C SER A 307 -9.42 -49.11 16.40
N VAL A 308 -8.47 -48.80 15.52
CA VAL A 308 -7.28 -49.61 15.26
C VAL A 308 -6.01 -48.76 15.18
N VAL A 309 -5.01 -49.13 15.98
CA VAL A 309 -3.70 -48.49 15.98
C VAL A 309 -2.70 -49.40 15.28
N GLY A 310 -2.00 -48.86 14.29
CA GLY A 310 -0.83 -49.48 13.68
C GLY A 310 0.43 -49.07 14.44
N VAL A 311 1.33 -50.02 14.68
CA VAL A 311 2.58 -49.77 15.38
C VAL A 311 3.73 -50.25 14.50
N LEU A 312 4.66 -49.36 14.18
CA LEU A 312 5.90 -49.65 13.47
C LEU A 312 7.07 -49.53 14.44
N LEU A 313 7.78 -50.63 14.64
CA LEU A 313 9.06 -50.65 15.32
C LEU A 313 10.17 -50.58 14.26
N ASP A 314 10.89 -49.47 14.20
CA ASP A 314 12.06 -49.27 13.36
C ASP A 314 13.32 -49.35 14.22
N LEU A 315 14.01 -50.50 14.16
CA LEU A 315 15.21 -50.75 14.93
C LEU A 315 16.46 -50.13 14.32
N GLU A 316 16.42 -49.76 13.04
CA GLU A 316 17.55 -49.09 12.37
C GLU A 316 17.62 -47.62 12.79
N ASN A 317 16.47 -46.96 12.91
CA ASN A 317 16.37 -45.57 13.36
C ASN A 317 16.04 -45.41 14.85
N ALA A 318 15.90 -46.52 15.58
CA ALA A 318 15.50 -46.56 16.99
C ALA A 318 14.22 -45.75 17.27
N GLU A 319 13.22 -45.94 16.40
CA GLU A 319 11.95 -45.21 16.40
C GLU A 319 10.77 -46.18 16.55
N LEU A 320 9.79 -45.79 17.36
CA LEU A 320 8.50 -46.45 17.45
C LEU A 320 7.42 -45.48 16.95
N SER A 321 6.88 -45.74 15.76
CA SER A 321 5.87 -44.89 15.11
C SER A 321 4.47 -45.50 15.22
N PHE A 322 3.46 -44.66 15.39
CA PHE A 322 2.06 -45.03 15.57
C PHE A 322 1.19 -44.44 14.46
N TYR A 323 0.18 -45.18 14.03
CA TYR A 323 -0.70 -44.81 12.92
C TYR A 323 -2.17 -45.06 13.26
N ASN A 324 -3.03 -44.15 12.80
CA ASN A 324 -4.46 -44.38 12.67
C ASN A 324 -4.67 -45.20 11.40
N VAL A 325 -5.13 -46.45 11.54
CA VAL A 325 -5.22 -47.37 10.40
C VAL A 325 -6.38 -47.01 9.47
N GLU A 326 -7.45 -46.44 10.01
CA GLU A 326 -8.64 -46.05 9.26
C GLU A 326 -8.39 -44.83 8.37
N GLU A 327 -7.68 -43.84 8.91
CA GLU A 327 -7.32 -42.60 8.19
C GLU A 327 -5.97 -42.72 7.46
N MET A 328 -5.25 -43.83 7.63
CA MET A 328 -3.90 -44.08 7.08
C MET A 328 -2.91 -42.95 7.38
N SER A 329 -3.01 -42.37 8.58
CA SER A 329 -2.28 -41.18 8.99
C SER A 329 -1.44 -41.43 10.25
N PRO A 330 -0.32 -40.71 10.45
CA PRO A 330 0.48 -40.85 11.65
C PRO A 330 -0.27 -40.29 12.87
N LEU A 331 -0.18 -41.02 13.99
CA LEU A 331 -0.52 -40.51 15.32
C LEU A 331 0.70 -39.88 15.98
N GLY A 332 1.91 -40.34 15.69
CA GLY A 332 3.13 -39.79 16.25
C GLY A 332 4.22 -40.84 16.31
N PHE A 333 5.39 -40.47 16.84
CA PHE A 333 6.50 -41.39 17.02
C PHE A 333 7.30 -41.05 18.27
N VAL A 334 8.00 -42.04 18.80
CA VAL A 334 8.91 -41.88 19.94
C VAL A 334 10.23 -42.58 19.65
N CYS A 335 11.33 -41.88 19.86
CA CYS A 335 12.66 -42.48 19.79
C CYS A 335 12.97 -43.22 21.10
N PHE A 336 13.73 -44.31 21.02
CA PHE A 336 14.19 -45.04 22.19
C PHE A 336 15.72 -45.25 22.15
N GLU A 337 16.34 -45.30 23.32
CA GLU A 337 17.80 -45.40 23.43
C GLU A 337 18.28 -46.80 23.86
N PHE A 338 17.36 -47.71 24.22
CA PHE A 338 17.74 -49.02 24.75
C PHE A 338 18.01 -50.04 23.64
N THR A 339 19.15 -50.71 23.76
CA THR A 339 19.66 -51.71 22.83
C THR A 339 19.20 -53.12 23.16
N GLY A 340 19.33 -54.04 22.21
CA GLY A 340 19.01 -55.45 22.40
C GLY A 340 17.68 -55.79 21.74
N ARG A 341 16.97 -56.80 22.27
CA ARG A 341 15.69 -57.23 21.74
C ARG A 341 14.53 -56.45 22.37
N GLN A 342 13.62 -55.98 21.54
CA GLN A 342 12.43 -55.22 21.91
C GLN A 342 11.19 -56.11 21.75
N TYR A 343 10.31 -56.05 22.74
CA TYR A 343 9.10 -56.87 22.78
C TYR A 343 7.86 -55.98 22.86
N PRO A 344 6.87 -56.16 21.96
CA PRO A 344 5.59 -55.48 22.06
C PRO A 344 4.92 -55.74 23.41
N PHE A 345 4.30 -54.73 24.00
CA PHE A 345 3.48 -54.86 25.19
C PHE A 345 2.10 -54.22 25.01
N PHE A 346 1.14 -54.69 25.81
CA PHE A 346 -0.24 -54.25 25.79
C PHE A 346 -0.77 -54.08 27.21
N SER A 347 -1.43 -52.96 27.46
CA SER A 347 -2.06 -52.61 28.74
C SER A 347 -3.50 -52.18 28.48
N PRO A 348 -4.50 -53.07 28.64
CA PRO A 348 -5.91 -52.72 28.46
C PRO A 348 -6.40 -51.85 29.63
N ASP A 349 -7.56 -51.19 29.46
CA ASP A 349 -8.25 -50.54 30.58
C ASP A 349 -8.90 -51.54 31.56
N SER A 350 -9.56 -50.97 32.57
CA SER A 350 -10.33 -51.69 33.57
C SER A 350 -11.77 -52.00 33.14
N SER A 351 -12.20 -51.66 31.91
CA SER A 351 -13.59 -51.87 31.45
C SER A 351 -13.94 -53.35 31.24
N GLY A 352 -12.93 -54.19 31.02
CA GLY A 352 -13.12 -55.60 30.69
C GLY A 352 -13.36 -55.85 29.19
N GLU A 353 -13.27 -54.82 28.36
CA GLU A 353 -13.25 -54.94 26.90
C GLU A 353 -11.94 -55.57 26.40
N TRP A 354 -12.00 -56.21 25.23
CA TRP A 354 -10.84 -56.88 24.64
C TRP A 354 -9.98 -55.89 23.84
N LEU A 355 -8.71 -55.79 24.20
CA LEU A 355 -7.64 -55.20 23.40
C LEU A 355 -6.97 -56.33 22.60
N GLY A 356 -6.85 -56.21 21.27
CA GLY A 356 -6.51 -57.35 20.43
C GLY A 356 -5.53 -57.08 19.30
N VAL A 357 -4.55 -57.95 19.12
CA VAL A 357 -3.72 -57.98 17.91
C VAL A 357 -4.54 -58.59 16.78
N ARG A 358 -4.72 -57.86 15.68
CA ARG A 358 -5.41 -58.40 14.50
C ARG A 358 -4.43 -58.94 13.45
N PRO A 359 -4.75 -60.04 12.75
CA PRO A 359 -3.92 -60.53 11.65
C PRO A 359 -3.85 -59.51 10.51
N VAL A 360 -2.64 -59.13 10.13
CA VAL A 360 -2.39 -58.30 8.95
C VAL A 360 -1.93 -59.21 7.80
N LYS A 361 -2.63 -59.16 6.67
CA LYS A 361 -2.16 -59.84 5.46
C LYS A 361 -1.07 -58.97 4.82
N PRO A 362 0.12 -59.51 4.52
CA PRO A 362 1.11 -58.78 3.73
C PRO A 362 0.49 -58.34 2.41
N GLN A 363 0.62 -57.07 2.04
CA GLN A 363 0.24 -56.63 0.70
C GLN A 363 1.28 -57.16 -0.28
N THR A 364 0.94 -58.23 -1.00
CA THR A 364 1.67 -58.62 -2.21
C THR A 364 1.37 -57.59 -3.28
N TYR A 365 2.33 -56.72 -3.58
CA TYR A 365 2.24 -55.87 -4.76
C TYR A 365 2.42 -56.76 -5.99
N ASP A 366 1.34 -57.01 -6.72
CA ASP A 366 1.45 -57.47 -8.10
C ASP A 366 2.25 -56.40 -8.85
N SER A 367 3.35 -56.82 -9.46
CA SER A 367 4.20 -55.96 -10.27
C SER A 367 3.33 -55.32 -11.35
N LEU A 368 3.25 -53.99 -11.38
CA LEU A 368 2.67 -53.27 -12.51
C LEU A 368 3.52 -53.59 -13.75
N THR A 369 3.07 -54.55 -14.55
CA THR A 369 3.61 -54.87 -15.89
C THR A 369 3.23 -53.81 -16.91
#